data_AF-A0A8C3S0N8-F1
#
_entry.id   AF-A0A8C3S0N8-F1
#
_cell.length_a   1.000
_cell.length_b   1.000
_cell.length_c   1.000
_cell.angle_alpha   90.00
_cell.angle_beta   90.00
_cell.angle_gamma   90.00
#
_symmetry.space_group_name_H-M   'P 1'
#
loop_
_entity.id
_entity.type
_entity.pdbx_description
1 polymer ?
#
loop_
_entity_poly.entity_id
_entity_poly.type
_entity_poly.pdbx_seq_one_letter_code
_entity_poly.pdbx_strand_id
1 'polypeptide(L)'
;SQNTSSLPFCCDHPGVVFPYQTSQGRYKFNYFEAQKACEEQDSRLATYQQLYKAWTEGLDWCNAGWILDGTVHYPIINPRAPCGGQVLPGVRTYGAKDKEKDRFDAFCFTSAVRGQVYFIRGPLSFQEAGQACHNQGATLAKVGHIYSAWKFVPLDHCDGGWLADGSVRYPITTPRTHCGGLLDPGVRSFGFPSKEQRTYGTYCYSEK
;
A
#
# COMPACT_ATOMS: atom_id res chain seq x y z
N SER A 1 42.80 16.08 20.00
CA SER A 1 42.71 14.94 19.08
C SER A 1 41.32 14.34 19.18
N GLN A 2 40.66 14.27 18.02
CA GLN A 2 39.44 13.57 17.62
C GLN A 2 38.41 13.10 18.66
N ASN A 3 37.26 13.76 18.51
CA ASN A 3 35.93 13.50 19.03
C ASN A 3 35.34 12.22 18.39
N THR A 4 34.96 11.22 19.18
CA THR A 4 34.20 10.04 18.69
C THR A 4 32.76 10.13 19.16
N SER A 5 31.97 10.94 18.47
CA SER A 5 30.51 10.87 18.53
C SER A 5 30.04 9.77 17.58
N SER A 6 29.93 8.54 18.08
CA SER A 6 29.21 7.48 17.39
C SER A 6 27.70 7.76 17.52
N LEU A 7 27.13 8.43 16.52
CA LEU A 7 25.68 8.50 16.35
C LEU A 7 25.16 7.11 15.94
N PRO A 8 24.23 6.48 16.69
CA PRO A 8 23.63 5.23 16.25
C PRO A 8 22.57 5.52 15.17
N PHE A 9 22.69 4.86 14.02
CA PHE A 9 21.64 4.56 13.04
C PHE A 9 20.49 5.58 12.94
N CYS A 10 20.79 6.81 12.55
CA CYS A 10 19.77 7.82 12.34
C CYS A 10 19.23 7.70 10.90
N CYS A 11 17.97 7.25 10.80
CA CYS A 11 16.97 7.51 9.74
C CYS A 11 16.19 6.29 9.23
N ASP A 12 15.94 5.25 10.05
CA ASP A 12 14.83 4.32 9.76
C ASP A 12 13.54 4.92 10.33
N HIS A 13 12.97 5.90 9.63
CA HIS A 13 11.65 6.41 10.00
C HIS A 13 10.66 5.23 10.01
N PRO A 14 9.92 4.99 11.10
CA PRO A 14 8.94 3.93 11.13
C PRO A 14 7.95 4.16 9.99
N GLY A 15 7.73 3.11 9.21
CA GLY A 15 6.88 3.14 8.03
C GLY A 15 6.35 1.76 7.69
N VAL A 16 5.57 1.71 6.63
CA VAL A 16 4.91 0.50 6.15
C VAL A 16 5.11 0.37 4.65
N VAL A 17 5.43 -0.84 4.21
CA VAL A 17 5.51 -1.19 2.80
C VAL A 17 4.20 -1.81 2.36
N PHE A 18 3.72 -1.42 1.18
CA PHE A 18 2.54 -1.99 0.57
C PHE A 18 2.72 -2.25 -0.93
N PRO A 19 2.12 -3.32 -1.48
CA PRO A 19 2.08 -3.54 -2.91
C PRO A 19 1.09 -2.57 -3.58
N TYR A 20 1.46 -2.07 -4.75
CA TYR A 20 0.65 -1.14 -5.52
C TYR A 20 0.54 -1.57 -6.99
N GLN A 21 -0.69 -1.48 -7.53
CA GLN A 21 -1.10 -1.87 -8.87
C GLN A 21 -2.05 -0.82 -9.44
N THR A 22 -2.10 -0.68 -10.76
CA THR A 22 -3.07 0.21 -11.41
C THR A 22 -4.43 -0.45 -11.59
N SER A 23 -5.42 0.36 -11.96
CA SER A 23 -6.71 -0.11 -12.49
C SER A 23 -6.61 -0.94 -13.77
N GLN A 24 -5.48 -0.88 -14.49
CA GLN A 24 -5.22 -1.68 -15.69
C GLN A 24 -4.69 -3.09 -15.39
N GLY A 25 -4.57 -3.44 -14.11
CA GLY A 25 -4.17 -4.76 -13.63
C GLY A 25 -2.66 -4.89 -13.39
N ARG A 26 -2.19 -6.14 -13.45
CA ARG A 26 -0.82 -6.53 -13.07
C ARG A 26 0.22 -6.15 -14.13
N TYR A 27 1.41 -5.81 -13.66
CA TYR A 27 2.63 -5.63 -14.47
C TYR A 27 2.47 -4.58 -15.56
N LYS A 28 2.10 -3.37 -15.14
CA LYS A 28 1.82 -2.24 -16.04
C LYS A 28 2.82 -1.11 -15.93
N PHE A 29 3.57 -1.01 -14.84
CA PHE A 29 4.52 0.07 -14.63
C PHE A 29 5.91 -0.28 -15.13
N ASN A 30 6.51 0.60 -15.92
CA ASN A 30 7.97 0.71 -15.95
C ASN A 30 8.48 1.36 -14.65
N TYR A 31 9.80 1.45 -14.47
CA TYR A 31 10.38 1.95 -13.21
C TYR A 31 9.94 3.38 -12.88
N PHE A 32 9.95 4.28 -13.87
CA PHE A 32 9.62 5.69 -13.67
C PHE A 32 8.13 5.89 -13.38
N GLU A 33 7.27 5.12 -14.05
CA GLU A 33 5.83 5.08 -13.78
C GLU A 33 5.55 4.54 -12.38
N ALA A 34 6.27 3.49 -11.94
CA ALA A 34 6.14 2.93 -10.60
C ALA A 34 6.56 3.93 -9.52
N GLN A 35 7.65 4.66 -9.75
CA GLN A 35 8.10 5.72 -8.85
C GLN A 35 7.03 6.81 -8.70
N LYS A 36 6.57 7.36 -9.84
CA LYS A 36 5.53 8.40 -9.86
C LYS A 36 4.23 7.91 -9.22
N ALA A 37 3.84 6.66 -9.48
CA ALA A 37 2.66 6.05 -8.91
C ALA A 37 2.71 6.00 -7.37
N CYS A 38 3.85 5.64 -6.78
CA CYS A 38 4.00 5.70 -5.32
C CYS A 38 3.91 7.15 -4.80
N GLU A 39 4.56 8.11 -5.47
CA GLU A 39 4.52 9.53 -5.10
C GLU A 39 3.09 10.09 -5.10
N GLU A 40 2.30 9.75 -6.12
CA GLU A 40 0.88 10.10 -6.20
C GLU A 40 0.06 9.55 -5.02
N GLN A 41 0.49 8.44 -4.43
CA GLN A 41 -0.15 7.81 -3.27
C GLN A 41 0.40 8.26 -1.90
N ASP A 42 1.13 9.36 -1.82
CA ASP A 42 1.77 9.87 -0.58
C ASP A 42 2.79 8.86 -0.01
N SER A 43 3.62 8.36 -0.90
CA SER A 43 4.61 7.33 -0.62
C SER A 43 5.79 7.44 -1.59
N ARG A 44 6.80 6.59 -1.43
CA ARG A 44 7.90 6.45 -2.40
C ARG A 44 8.17 4.97 -2.65
N LEU A 45 8.96 4.62 -3.65
CA LEU A 45 9.44 3.24 -3.76
C LEU A 45 10.15 2.81 -2.48
N ALA A 46 9.87 1.60 -2.02
CA ALA A 46 10.48 1.00 -0.86
C ALA A 46 11.96 0.68 -1.14
N THR A 47 12.80 0.73 -0.13
CA THR A 47 14.15 0.13 -0.21
C THR A 47 14.06 -1.38 0.01
N TYR A 48 15.11 -2.12 -0.37
CA TYR A 48 15.19 -3.54 -0.05
C TYR A 48 15.07 -3.81 1.46
N GLN A 49 15.75 -3.01 2.30
CA GLN A 49 15.69 -3.16 3.77
C GLN A 49 14.27 -3.00 4.30
N GLN A 50 13.53 -2.01 3.79
CA GLN A 50 12.13 -1.79 4.16
C GLN A 50 11.22 -2.95 3.69
N LEU A 51 11.42 -3.45 2.47
CA LEU A 51 10.67 -4.59 1.95
C LEU A 51 10.96 -5.88 2.74
N TYR A 52 12.23 -6.10 3.08
CA TYR A 52 12.65 -7.23 3.91
C TYR A 52 12.02 -7.18 5.29
N LYS A 53 12.04 -6.01 5.94
CA LYS A 53 11.36 -5.81 7.23
C LYS A 53 9.85 -6.09 7.12
N ALA A 54 9.19 -5.57 6.09
CA ALA A 54 7.77 -5.83 5.87
C ALA A 54 7.47 -7.34 5.68
N TRP A 55 8.34 -8.06 4.97
CA TRP A 55 8.24 -9.52 4.84
C TRP A 55 8.40 -10.22 6.19
N THR A 56 9.37 -9.84 7.02
CA THR A 56 9.51 -10.40 8.37
C THR A 56 8.31 -10.10 9.28
N GLU A 57 7.56 -9.04 8.97
CA GLU A 57 6.33 -8.64 9.67
C GLU A 57 5.05 -9.27 9.07
N GLY A 58 5.16 -10.16 8.07
CA GLY A 58 4.01 -10.89 7.52
C GLY A 58 3.60 -10.52 6.09
N LEU A 59 4.34 -9.65 5.39
CA LEU A 59 4.03 -9.33 3.99
C LEU A 59 4.30 -10.54 3.07
N ASP A 60 3.23 -11.12 2.56
CA ASP A 60 3.24 -12.20 1.57
C ASP A 60 2.57 -11.74 0.26
N TRP A 61 3.36 -11.53 -0.80
CA TRP A 61 2.89 -11.01 -2.08
C TRP A 61 3.53 -11.71 -3.28
N CYS A 62 2.69 -12.25 -4.15
CA CYS A 62 3.11 -13.09 -5.27
C CYS A 62 3.65 -12.32 -6.48
N ASN A 63 3.19 -11.09 -6.67
CA ASN A 63 3.52 -10.34 -7.87
C ASN A 63 4.84 -9.58 -7.68
N ALA A 64 5.66 -9.60 -8.72
CA ALA A 64 6.93 -8.90 -8.77
C ALA A 64 6.71 -7.38 -8.91
N GLY A 65 7.48 -6.60 -8.15
CA GLY A 65 7.36 -5.14 -8.15
C GLY A 65 8.70 -4.44 -8.08
N TRP A 66 8.74 -3.23 -8.65
CA TRP A 66 9.88 -2.32 -8.57
C TRP A 66 10.12 -1.86 -7.12
N ILE A 67 11.38 -1.71 -6.76
CA ILE A 67 11.86 -1.05 -5.54
C ILE A 67 12.85 0.08 -5.89
N LEU A 68 13.25 0.88 -4.89
CA LEU A 68 13.94 2.17 -5.08
C LEU A 68 15.24 2.12 -5.87
N ASP A 69 16.00 1.02 -5.78
CA ASP A 69 17.26 0.88 -6.53
C ASP A 69 17.04 0.50 -8.02
N GLY A 70 15.78 0.22 -8.39
CA GLY A 70 15.39 -0.20 -9.73
C GLY A 70 15.61 -1.69 -9.98
N THR A 71 15.74 -2.49 -8.93
CA THR A 71 15.59 -3.94 -9.03
C THR A 71 14.14 -4.34 -8.78
N VAL A 72 13.82 -5.61 -9.09
CA VAL A 72 12.46 -6.14 -9.01
C VAL A 72 12.43 -7.30 -8.04
N HIS A 73 11.50 -7.27 -7.08
CA HIS A 73 11.40 -8.25 -5.99
C HIS A 73 9.97 -8.73 -5.75
N TYR A 74 9.81 -9.81 -5.00
CA TYR A 74 8.52 -10.26 -4.47
C TYR A 74 8.73 -11.08 -3.16
N PRO A 75 8.07 -10.71 -2.05
CA PRO A 75 8.19 -11.41 -0.77
C PRO A 75 7.19 -12.58 -0.68
N ILE A 76 7.67 -13.78 -0.38
CA ILE A 76 6.81 -14.97 -0.17
C ILE A 76 7.03 -15.51 1.24
N ILE A 77 5.94 -15.69 1.99
CA ILE A 77 5.95 -16.40 3.26
C ILE A 77 5.43 -17.82 3.05
N ASN A 78 4.26 -17.97 2.43
CA ASN A 78 3.65 -19.28 2.19
C ASN A 78 3.98 -19.78 0.77
N PRO A 79 4.83 -20.82 0.62
CA PRO A 79 5.14 -21.38 -0.69
C PRO A 79 3.88 -21.87 -1.41
N ARG A 80 3.72 -21.49 -2.67
CA ARG A 80 2.56 -21.88 -3.48
C ARG A 80 2.93 -21.94 -4.96
N ALA A 81 2.41 -22.93 -5.68
CA ALA A 81 2.80 -23.21 -7.06
C ALA A 81 2.77 -21.99 -8.00
N PRO A 82 1.73 -21.13 -7.97
CA PRO A 82 1.67 -19.94 -8.82
C PRO A 82 2.74 -18.87 -8.52
N CYS A 83 3.42 -18.96 -7.38
CA CYS A 83 4.39 -17.97 -6.90
C CYS A 83 5.82 -18.54 -6.89
N GLY A 84 6.14 -19.32 -7.92
CA GLY A 84 7.46 -19.93 -8.09
C GLY A 84 7.62 -21.29 -7.42
N GLY A 85 6.56 -22.06 -7.20
CA GLY A 85 6.67 -23.46 -6.73
C GLY A 85 6.82 -23.64 -5.22
N GLN A 86 7.33 -24.82 -4.81
CA GLN A 86 7.62 -25.20 -3.41
C GLN A 86 8.96 -24.63 -2.92
N VAL A 87 9.23 -23.38 -3.24
CA VAL A 87 10.50 -22.74 -2.90
C VAL A 87 10.38 -22.08 -1.52
N LEU A 88 11.46 -22.10 -0.74
CA LEU A 88 11.50 -21.61 0.64
C LEU A 88 11.01 -20.14 0.77
N PRO A 89 10.50 -19.75 1.96
CA PRO A 89 10.12 -18.38 2.27
C PRO A 89 11.29 -17.40 2.08
N GLY A 90 11.01 -16.20 1.59
CA GLY A 90 12.01 -15.15 1.41
C GLY A 90 11.59 -14.02 0.47
N VAL A 91 12.39 -12.96 0.44
CA VAL A 91 12.30 -11.88 -0.55
C VAL A 91 13.08 -12.28 -1.79
N ARG A 92 12.38 -12.64 -2.86
CA ARG A 92 12.97 -13.10 -4.11
C ARG A 92 13.15 -11.93 -5.06
N THR A 93 14.08 -12.09 -5.99
CA THR A 93 14.42 -11.05 -6.96
C THR A 93 14.41 -11.57 -8.39
N TYR A 94 14.01 -10.71 -9.32
CA TYR A 94 14.28 -10.87 -10.74
C TYR A 94 15.54 -10.10 -11.18
N GLY A 95 16.25 -9.48 -10.23
CA GLY A 95 17.46 -8.70 -10.43
C GLY A 95 17.19 -7.31 -11.00
N ALA A 96 18.24 -6.72 -11.57
CA ALA A 96 18.13 -5.50 -12.35
C ALA A 96 17.37 -5.77 -13.66
N LYS A 97 16.50 -4.84 -14.03
CA LYS A 97 15.64 -4.90 -15.21
C LYS A 97 15.75 -3.60 -16.02
N ASP A 98 15.31 -3.65 -17.27
CA ASP A 98 15.28 -2.46 -18.13
C ASP A 98 14.21 -1.50 -17.60
N LYS A 99 14.66 -0.36 -17.05
CA LYS A 99 13.82 0.63 -16.37
C LYS A 99 12.77 1.27 -17.28
N GLU A 100 12.97 1.23 -18.59
CA GLU A 100 12.08 1.85 -19.57
C GLU A 100 11.14 0.84 -20.22
N LYS A 101 11.61 -0.38 -20.46
CA LYS A 101 10.88 -1.40 -21.24
C LYS A 101 10.17 -2.44 -20.38
N ASP A 102 10.82 -2.91 -19.31
CA ASP A 102 10.23 -3.97 -18.49
C ASP A 102 9.09 -3.42 -17.65
N ARG A 103 8.08 -4.25 -17.40
CA ARG A 103 6.87 -3.83 -16.68
C ARG A 103 6.55 -4.75 -15.52
N PHE A 104 6.30 -4.14 -14.36
CA PHE A 104 6.01 -4.82 -13.09
C PHE A 104 5.00 -4.01 -12.26
N ASP A 105 4.72 -4.48 -11.05
CA ASP A 105 3.98 -3.71 -10.04
C ASP A 105 4.96 -2.78 -9.28
N ALA A 106 4.54 -2.18 -8.18
CA ALA A 106 5.41 -1.39 -7.31
C ALA A 106 5.29 -1.83 -5.85
N PHE A 107 6.39 -1.75 -5.10
CA PHE A 107 6.34 -1.75 -3.63
C PHE A 107 6.58 -0.33 -3.14
N CYS A 108 5.53 0.26 -2.58
CA CYS A 108 5.57 1.61 -2.05
C CYS A 108 5.79 1.58 -0.54
N PHE A 109 6.46 2.61 -0.02
CA PHE A 109 6.74 2.84 1.38
C PHE A 109 6.17 4.20 1.79
N THR A 110 5.38 4.21 2.85
CA THR A 110 4.88 5.44 3.48
C THR A 110 5.23 5.44 4.96
N SER A 111 5.48 6.63 5.50
CA SER A 111 5.72 6.87 6.93
C SER A 111 4.43 7.31 7.63
N ALA A 112 4.50 7.54 8.94
CA ALA A 112 3.38 8.16 9.65
C ALA A 112 3.03 9.54 9.04
N VAL A 113 1.78 9.68 8.58
CA VAL A 113 1.24 10.95 8.06
C VAL A 113 0.78 11.86 9.20
N ARG A 114 0.84 13.18 9.01
CA ARG A 114 0.47 14.18 10.03
C ARG A 114 -1.04 14.48 10.11
N GLY A 115 -1.81 14.06 9.12
CA GLY A 115 -3.26 14.26 9.09
C GLY A 115 -4.06 13.11 9.71
N GLN A 116 -5.37 13.17 9.54
CA GLN A 116 -6.31 12.15 10.01
C GLN A 116 -7.03 11.49 8.85
N VAL A 117 -7.10 10.15 8.89
CA VAL A 117 -7.98 9.37 8.02
C VAL A 117 -9.24 9.00 8.79
N TYR A 118 -10.39 9.21 8.18
CA TYR A 118 -11.69 8.83 8.75
C TYR A 118 -12.64 8.35 7.66
N PHE A 119 -13.70 7.65 8.05
CA PHE A 119 -14.64 7.01 7.12
C PHE A 119 -15.98 7.72 7.13
N ILE A 120 -16.53 7.97 5.93
CA ILE A 120 -17.91 8.41 5.72
C ILE A 120 -18.70 7.22 5.16
N ARG A 121 -19.79 6.87 5.85
CA ARG A 121 -20.68 5.76 5.44
C ARG A 121 -21.41 6.09 4.14
N GLY A 122 -21.56 5.06 3.30
CA GLY A 122 -22.28 5.14 2.02
C GLY A 122 -23.72 4.61 2.09
N PRO A 123 -24.34 4.28 0.93
CA PRO A 123 -23.71 4.03 -0.38
C PRO A 123 -23.39 5.30 -1.20
N LEU A 124 -22.17 5.39 -1.74
CA LEU A 124 -21.70 6.50 -2.58
C LEU A 124 -21.06 5.94 -3.87
N SER A 125 -21.28 6.63 -4.99
CA SER A 125 -20.45 6.52 -6.19
C SER A 125 -19.08 7.19 -5.95
N PHE A 126 -18.12 6.99 -6.85
CA PHE A 126 -16.80 7.62 -6.72
C PHE A 126 -16.88 9.16 -6.70
N GLN A 127 -17.75 9.74 -7.52
CA GLN A 127 -17.95 11.20 -7.56
C GLN A 127 -18.59 11.71 -6.25
N GLU A 128 -19.61 11.01 -5.75
CA GLU A 128 -20.28 11.38 -4.49
C GLU A 128 -19.34 11.23 -3.29
N ALA A 129 -18.48 10.21 -3.29
CA ALA A 129 -17.42 10.02 -2.30
C ALA A 129 -16.46 11.22 -2.25
N GLY A 130 -15.98 11.68 -3.41
CA GLY A 130 -15.15 12.88 -3.52
C GLY A 130 -15.84 14.13 -2.97
N GLN A 131 -17.11 14.33 -3.34
CA GLN A 131 -17.89 15.47 -2.84
C GLN A 131 -18.15 15.38 -1.32
N ALA A 132 -18.38 14.19 -0.79
CA ALA A 132 -18.59 13.98 0.64
C ALA A 132 -17.36 14.37 1.47
N CYS A 133 -16.16 14.01 1.04
CA CYS A 133 -14.93 14.46 1.68
C CYS A 133 -14.76 15.99 1.56
N HIS A 134 -14.98 16.54 0.36
CA HIS A 134 -14.85 17.98 0.11
C HIS A 134 -15.79 18.81 0.97
N ASN A 135 -17.03 18.37 1.18
CA ASN A 135 -18.02 19.04 2.02
C ASN A 135 -17.59 19.15 3.50
N GLN A 136 -16.61 18.35 3.93
CA GLN A 136 -16.04 18.39 5.27
C GLN A 136 -14.63 19.04 5.30
N GLY A 137 -14.22 19.70 4.22
CA GLY A 137 -12.88 20.31 4.11
C GLY A 137 -11.75 19.28 3.98
N ALA A 138 -12.07 18.05 3.57
CA ALA A 138 -11.13 16.96 3.40
C ALA A 138 -11.00 16.56 1.91
N THR A 139 -10.01 15.72 1.61
CA THR A 139 -9.84 15.10 0.30
C THR A 139 -10.04 13.60 0.40
N LEU A 140 -10.21 12.91 -0.74
CA LEU A 140 -10.18 11.45 -0.75
C LEU A 140 -8.83 10.96 -0.22
N ALA A 141 -8.86 10.01 0.71
CA ALA A 141 -7.64 9.42 1.22
C ALA A 141 -6.89 8.70 0.10
N LYS A 142 -5.58 8.88 0.07
CA LYS A 142 -4.67 8.11 -0.78
C LYS A 142 -4.39 6.75 -0.16
N VAL A 143 -3.85 5.85 -0.97
CA VAL A 143 -3.48 4.52 -0.48
C VAL A 143 -2.40 4.61 0.60
N GLY A 144 -1.40 5.48 0.48
CA GLY A 144 -0.42 5.70 1.55
C GLY A 144 -1.07 6.14 2.86
N HIS A 145 -2.05 7.03 2.81
CA HIS A 145 -2.76 7.48 4.02
C HIS A 145 -3.45 6.31 4.74
N ILE A 146 -4.11 5.39 4.02
CA ILE A 146 -4.81 4.26 4.65
C ILE A 146 -3.83 3.29 5.30
N TYR A 147 -2.70 2.99 4.65
CA TYR A 147 -1.67 2.10 5.20
C TYR A 147 -0.98 2.71 6.41
N SER A 148 -0.69 4.02 6.36
CA SER A 148 -0.18 4.76 7.50
C SER A 148 -1.17 4.72 8.67
N ALA A 149 -2.45 5.06 8.43
CA ALA A 149 -3.47 5.07 9.49
C ALA A 149 -3.70 3.68 10.11
N TRP A 150 -3.68 2.62 9.29
CA TRP A 150 -3.76 1.24 9.76
C TRP A 150 -2.56 0.86 10.64
N LYS A 151 -1.34 1.24 10.26
CA LYS A 151 -0.11 0.89 11.00
C LYS A 151 0.08 1.71 12.28
N PHE A 152 -0.26 3.00 12.27
CA PHE A 152 0.12 3.94 13.33
C PHE A 152 -1.04 4.49 14.18
N VAL A 153 -2.27 4.47 13.66
CA VAL A 153 -3.48 5.03 14.32
C VAL A 153 -4.53 3.91 14.57
N PRO A 154 -4.09 2.66 14.69
CA PRO A 154 -4.88 1.42 14.56
C PRO A 154 -6.23 1.55 13.85
N LEU A 155 -6.27 2.12 12.64
CA LEU A 155 -7.52 2.26 11.88
C LEU A 155 -8.08 0.87 11.53
N ASP A 156 -9.25 0.56 12.07
CA ASP A 156 -9.95 -0.71 11.89
C ASP A 156 -11.39 -0.44 11.46
N HIS A 157 -11.71 -0.77 10.21
CA HIS A 157 -13.04 -0.57 9.66
C HIS A 157 -13.36 -1.61 8.58
N CYS A 158 -14.49 -2.29 8.74
CA CYS A 158 -14.84 -3.44 7.90
C CYS A 158 -15.50 -3.09 6.56
N ASP A 159 -15.83 -1.82 6.34
CA ASP A 159 -16.55 -1.41 5.15
C ASP A 159 -15.57 -0.90 4.08
N GLY A 160 -15.80 -1.36 2.86
CA GLY A 160 -15.10 -0.86 1.68
C GLY A 160 -15.39 0.62 1.47
N GLY A 161 -14.32 1.40 1.26
CA GLY A 161 -14.42 2.82 0.96
C GLY A 161 -13.59 3.22 -0.24
N TRP A 162 -14.12 4.13 -1.04
CA TRP A 162 -13.42 4.78 -2.14
C TRP A 162 -12.18 5.53 -1.66
N LEU A 163 -11.07 5.36 -2.39
CA LEU A 163 -9.82 6.09 -2.26
C LEU A 163 -9.53 6.94 -3.51
N ALA A 164 -8.57 7.86 -3.41
CA ALA A 164 -8.24 8.80 -4.47
C ALA A 164 -7.82 8.17 -5.81
N ASP A 165 -7.22 6.97 -5.79
CA ASP A 165 -6.85 6.21 -6.99
C ASP A 165 -8.05 5.54 -7.69
N GLY A 166 -9.25 5.65 -7.10
CA GLY A 166 -10.45 4.97 -7.58
C GLY A 166 -10.51 3.49 -7.18
N SER A 167 -9.62 3.01 -6.33
CA SER A 167 -9.76 1.70 -5.69
C SER A 167 -10.71 1.77 -4.51
N VAL A 168 -11.24 0.62 -4.13
CA VAL A 168 -12.02 0.45 -2.91
C VAL A 168 -11.26 -0.47 -1.96
N ARG A 169 -10.97 0.03 -0.76
CA ARG A 169 -10.17 -0.69 0.25
C ARG A 169 -10.80 -0.60 1.63
N TYR A 170 -10.35 -1.44 2.55
CA TYR A 170 -10.74 -1.40 3.95
C TYR A 170 -9.62 -1.94 4.85
N PRO A 171 -9.26 -1.27 5.96
CA PRO A 171 -8.20 -1.69 6.86
C PRO A 171 -8.75 -2.50 8.04
N ILE A 172 -8.10 -3.61 8.39
CA ILE A 172 -8.42 -4.41 9.58
C ILE A 172 -7.16 -4.64 10.43
N THR A 173 -7.25 -4.34 11.71
CA THR A 173 -6.22 -4.65 12.72
C THR A 173 -6.55 -5.97 13.42
N THR A 174 -7.84 -6.29 13.57
CA THR A 174 -8.32 -7.54 14.15
C THR A 174 -9.17 -8.31 13.12
N PRO A 175 -8.67 -9.45 12.59
CA PRO A 175 -9.41 -10.29 11.66
C PRO A 175 -10.71 -10.84 12.25
N ARG A 176 -11.76 -10.90 11.44
CA ARG A 176 -13.08 -11.42 11.86
C ARG A 176 -13.70 -12.24 10.72
N THR A 177 -14.52 -13.23 11.05
CA THR A 177 -15.12 -14.16 10.06
C THR A 177 -15.81 -13.46 8.88
N HIS A 178 -16.52 -12.35 9.12
CA HIS A 178 -17.21 -11.56 8.10
C HIS A 178 -16.40 -10.35 7.60
N CYS A 179 -15.14 -10.21 8.02
CA CYS A 179 -14.32 -9.03 7.80
C CYS A 179 -12.87 -9.39 7.47
N GLY A 180 -12.57 -9.63 6.19
CA GLY A 180 -11.26 -10.12 5.75
C GLY A 180 -11.00 -11.60 6.07
N GLY A 181 -11.99 -12.32 6.60
CA GLY A 181 -11.89 -13.73 6.96
C GLY A 181 -11.05 -13.95 8.23
N LEU A 182 -10.58 -15.19 8.42
CA LEU A 182 -9.69 -15.57 9.53
C LEU A 182 -8.19 -15.37 9.20
N LEU A 183 -7.87 -14.57 8.18
CA LEU A 183 -6.51 -14.27 7.73
C LEU A 183 -5.90 -13.10 8.49
N ASP A 184 -4.60 -12.85 8.34
CA ASP A 184 -3.83 -11.83 9.06
C ASP A 184 -4.40 -10.39 8.97
N PRO A 185 -4.04 -9.49 9.90
CA PRO A 185 -4.34 -8.06 9.80
C PRO A 185 -3.81 -7.44 8.49
N GLY A 186 -4.46 -6.39 8.00
CA GLY A 186 -3.98 -5.69 6.80
C GLY A 186 -5.01 -4.78 6.15
N VAL A 187 -4.57 -4.10 5.09
CA VAL A 187 -5.45 -3.34 4.20
C VAL A 187 -5.91 -4.27 3.07
N ARG A 188 -7.20 -4.54 3.00
CA ARG A 188 -7.82 -5.39 1.98
C ARG A 188 -8.36 -4.52 0.85
N SER A 189 -8.45 -5.08 -0.35
CA SER A 189 -8.86 -4.37 -1.57
C SER A 189 -9.94 -5.15 -2.31
N PHE A 190 -10.99 -4.44 -2.74
CA PHE A 190 -11.97 -4.94 -3.72
C PHE A 190 -11.58 -4.58 -5.16
N GLY A 191 -10.38 -4.03 -5.36
CA GLY A 191 -9.88 -3.61 -6.66
C GLY A 191 -10.45 -2.27 -7.09
N PHE A 192 -10.71 -2.14 -8.40
CA PHE A 192 -11.19 -0.92 -9.05
C PHE A 192 -12.58 -1.17 -9.66
N PRO A 193 -13.65 -1.16 -8.84
CA PRO A 193 -15.01 -1.32 -9.33
C PRO A 193 -15.43 -0.14 -10.22
N SER A 194 -16.54 -0.30 -10.94
CA SER A 194 -17.12 0.79 -11.75
C SER A 194 -17.39 2.01 -10.86
N LYS A 195 -17.00 3.19 -11.35
CA LYS A 195 -17.10 4.46 -10.59
C LYS A 195 -18.55 4.89 -10.34
N GLU A 196 -19.47 4.33 -11.11
CA GLU A 196 -20.91 4.52 -11.04
C GLU A 196 -21.56 3.63 -9.96
N GLN A 197 -20.86 2.61 -9.47
CA GLN A 197 -21.37 1.70 -8.46
C GLN A 197 -21.56 2.42 -7.11
N ARG A 198 -22.78 2.37 -6.59
CA ARG A 198 -23.18 2.97 -5.30
C ARG A 198 -23.33 1.90 -4.23
N THR A 199 -22.21 1.36 -3.76
CA THR A 199 -22.21 0.31 -2.71
C THR A 199 -21.31 0.66 -1.53
N TYR A 200 -20.28 1.45 -1.76
CA TYR A 200 -19.19 1.67 -0.82
C TYR A 200 -19.34 3.00 -0.10
N GLY A 201 -18.70 3.13 1.07
CA GLY A 201 -18.48 4.44 1.70
C GLY A 201 -17.26 5.12 1.10
N THR A 202 -16.61 6.00 1.87
CA THR A 202 -15.36 6.63 1.45
C THR A 202 -14.44 6.89 2.64
N TYR A 203 -13.13 6.79 2.40
CA TYR A 203 -12.13 7.27 3.35
C TYR A 203 -11.68 8.66 2.93
N CYS A 204 -11.76 9.59 3.87
CA CYS A 204 -11.31 10.96 3.69
C CYS A 204 -10.02 11.19 4.48
N TYR A 205 -9.21 12.12 3.99
CA TYR A 205 -8.00 12.59 4.64
C TYR A 205 -8.08 14.10 4.84
N SER A 206 -7.84 14.54 6.07
CA SER A 206 -7.75 15.95 6.44
C SER A 206 -6.36 16.23 7.02
N GLU A 207 -5.68 17.21 6.43
CA GLU A 207 -4.47 17.78 7.01
C GLU A 207 -4.86 18.65 8.21
N LYS A 208 -4.12 18.51 9.31
CA LYS A 208 -4.30 19.34 10.50
C LYS A 208 -3.51 20.63 10.40
#